data_AF-E1JRA0-F1
#
_entry.id   AF-E1JRA0-F1
#
_cell.length_a   1.000
_cell.length_b   1.000
_cell.length_c   1.000
_cell.angle_alpha   90.00
_cell.angle_beta   90.00
_cell.angle_gamma   90.00
#
_symmetry.space_group_name_H-M   'P 1'
#
loop_
_entity.id
_entity.type
_entity.pdbx_description
1 polymer ?
#
loop_
_entity_poly.entity_id
_entity_poly.type
_entity_poly.pdbx_seq_one_letter_code
_entity_poly.pdbx_strand_id
1 'polypeptide(L)' 'MRHFLQRFFNGVNVYCRLCDLGFSVSRAKRWGLVVSKWVHPVLYGKRS' A
#
# COMPACT_ATOMS: atom_id res chain seq x y z
N MET A 1 3.33 12.05 12.43
CA MET A 1 2.47 10.94 11.94
C MET A 1 2.57 10.65 10.44
N ARG A 2 2.72 11.65 9.56
CA ARG A 2 2.78 11.45 8.10
C ARG A 2 3.86 10.46 7.63
N HIS A 3 5.09 10.59 8.13
CA HIS A 3 6.19 9.65 7.83
C HIS A 3 5.94 8.22 8.31
N PHE A 4 5.25 8.06 9.44
CA PHE A 4 4.87 6.74 9.96
C PHE A 4 3.86 6.06 9.02
N LEU A 5 2.82 6.79 8.61
CA LEU A 5 1.82 6.31 7.65
C LEU A 5 2.45 5.99 6.29
N GLN A 6 3.38 6.82 5.79
CA GLN A 6 4.09 6.56 4.53
C GLN A 6 4.90 5.25 4.58
N ARG A 7 5.53 4.92 5.70
CA ARG A 7 6.22 3.63 5.90
C ARG A 7 5.26 2.45 5.96
N PHE A 8 4.11 2.65 6.58
CA PHE A 8 3.10 1.60 6.79
C PHE A 8 2.31 1.26 5.53
N PHE A 9 2.01 2.28 4.73
CA PHE A 9 1.30 2.17 3.45
C PHE A 9 2.24 2.19 2.24
N ASN A 10 3.54 1.95 2.46
CA ASN A 10 4.46 1.68 1.37
C ASN A 10 4.00 0.39 0.65
N GLY A 11 3.94 0.39 -0.68
CA GLY A 11 3.34 -0.69 -1.47
C GLY A 11 3.93 -2.08 -1.16
N VAL A 12 5.22 -2.14 -0.79
CA VAL A 12 5.89 -3.38 -0.36
C VAL A 12 5.31 -3.89 0.97
N ASN A 13 5.06 -3.00 1.92
CA ASN A 13 4.55 -3.35 3.25
C ASN A 13 3.08 -3.79 3.18
N VAL A 14 2.28 -3.11 2.34
CA VAL A 14 0.89 -3.50 2.06
C VAL A 14 0.83 -4.86 1.39
N TYR A 15 1.72 -5.13 0.43
CA TYR A 15 1.84 -6.43 -0.22
C TYR A 15 2.17 -7.54 0.79
N CYS A 16 3.20 -7.35 1.63
CA CYS A 16 3.58 -8.33 2.65
C CYS A 16 2.43 -8.62 3.61
N ARG A 17 1.74 -7.58 4.10
CA ARG A 17 0.55 -7.76 4.97
C ARG A 17 -0.58 -8.52 4.29
N LEU A 18 -0.83 -8.27 3.01
CA LEU A 18 -1.86 -9.01 2.27
C LEU A 18 -1.48 -10.49 2.13
N CYS A 19 -0.20 -10.79 1.91
CA CYS A 19 0.30 -12.17 1.92
C CYS A 19 0.16 -12.82 3.31
N ASP A 20 0.49 -12.10 4.39
CA ASP A 20 0.31 -12.59 5.77
C ASP A 20 -1.15 -12.87 6.12
N LEU A 21 -2.08 -12.10 5.52
CA LEU A 21 -3.53 -12.33 5.63
C LEU A 21 -4.04 -13.50 4.75
N GLY A 22 -3.15 -14.23 4.08
CA GLY A 22 -3.49 -15.40 3.28
C GLY A 22 -3.96 -15.09 1.86
N PHE A 23 -3.77 -13.86 1.36
CA PHE A 23 -4.06 -13.56 -0.03
C PHE A 23 -3.04 -14.24 -0.94
N SER A 24 -3.51 -14.82 -2.05
CA SER A 24 -2.62 -15.30 -3.12
C SER A 24 -1.78 -14.15 -3.68
N VAL A 25 -0.54 -14.45 -4.09
CA VAL A 25 0.44 -13.47 -4.63
C VAL A 25 -0.17 -12.52 -5.66
N SER A 26 -0.97 -13.05 -6.60
CA SER A 26 -1.63 -12.25 -7.64
C SER A 26 -2.65 -11.25 -7.07
N ARG A 27 -3.41 -11.65 -6.05
CA ARG A 27 -4.38 -10.78 -5.37
C ARG A 27 -3.66 -9.77 -4.48
N ALA A 28 -2.63 -10.19 -3.74
CA ALA A 28 -1.83 -9.30 -2.91
C ALA A 28 -1.14 -8.21 -3.74
N LYS A 29 -0.59 -8.54 -4.92
CA LYS A 29 -0.06 -7.55 -5.86
C LYS A 29 -1.12 -6.58 -6.35
N ARG A 30 -2.28 -7.10 -6.79
CA ARG A 30 -3.36 -6.27 -7.34
C ARG A 30 -3.92 -5.31 -6.28
N TRP A 31 -4.25 -5.83 -5.09
CA TRP A 31 -4.78 -5.03 -3.98
C TRP A 31 -3.74 -4.09 -3.40
N GLY A 32 -2.49 -4.52 -3.24
CA GLY A 32 -1.41 -3.67 -2.75
C GLY A 32 -1.17 -2.45 -3.65
N LEU A 33 -1.28 -2.63 -4.97
CA LEU A 33 -1.15 -1.55 -5.94
C LEU A 33 -2.35 -0.59 -5.92
N VAL A 34 -3.58 -1.10 -5.77
CA VAL A 34 -4.79 -0.29 -5.60
C VAL A 34 -4.74 0.54 -4.32
N VAL A 35 -4.45 -0.09 -3.19
CA VAL A 35 -4.33 0.57 -1.88
C VAL A 35 -3.22 1.61 -1.91
N SER A 36 -2.05 1.27 -2.47
CA SER A 36 -0.95 2.22 -2.60
C SER A 36 -1.36 3.43 -3.46
N LYS A 37 -2.01 3.24 -4.62
CA LYS A 37 -2.51 4.35 -5.45
C LYS A 37 -3.55 5.21 -4.73
N TRP A 38 -4.44 4.61 -3.95
CA TRP A 38 -5.50 5.30 -3.23
C TRP A 38 -4.95 6.15 -2.07
N VAL A 39 -3.95 5.59 -1.37
CA VAL A 39 -3.31 6.23 -0.22
C VAL A 39 -2.24 7.24 -0.64
N HIS A 40 -1.63 7.08 -1.82
CA HIS A 40 -0.58 7.96 -2.34
C HIS A 40 -0.96 9.46 -2.33
N PRO A 41 -2.12 9.90 -2.86
CA PRO A 41 -2.49 11.32 -2.82
C PRO A 41 -2.74 11.85 -1.41
N VAL A 42 -3.19 11.00 -0.48
CA VAL A 42 -3.43 11.38 0.93
C VAL A 42 -2.11 11.56 1.67
N LEU A 43 -1.13 10.67 1.44
CA LEU A 43 0.14 10.67 2.17
C LEU A 43 1.23 11.50 1.52
N TYR A 44 1.26 11.61 0.19
CA TYR A 44 2.33 12.28 -0.56
C TYR A 44 1.84 13.55 -1.26
N GLY A 45 0.53 13.84 -1.25
CA GLY A 45 -0.07 14.93 -2.02
C GLY A 45 -0.39 14.50 -3.45
N LYS A 46 -1.28 15.23 -4.14
CA LYS A 46 -1.54 15.00 -5.57
C LYS A 46 -0.21 15.11 -6.31
N ARG A 47 0.23 14.02 -6.95
CA ARG A 47 1.26 14.10 -7.98
C ARG A 47 0.65 14.91 -9.12
N SER A 48 1.17 16.11 -9.31
CA SER A 48 0.92 16.91 -10.51
C SER A 48 1.44 16.20 -11.75
#